data_AF-A0A1F1FLA6-F1
#
_entry.id   AF-A0A1F1FLA6-F1
#
_cell.length_a   1.000
_cell.length_b   1.000
_cell.length_c   1.000
_cell.angle_alpha   90.00
_cell.angle_beta   90.00
_cell.angle_gamma   90.00
#
_symmetry.space_group_name_H-M   'P 1'
#
loop_
_entity.id
_entity.type
_entity.pdbx_description
1 polymer ?
#
loop_
_entity_poly.entity_id
_entity_poly.type
_entity_poly.pdbx_seq_one_letter_code
_entity_poly.pdbx_strand_id
1 'polypeptide(L)'
;MDRGRKKRLRDKILQSIDITSTRLSDDEAQELSDFVDDYDSYAGTSTTRERSWKDWSSDGYYRRTETTTDTFMEDGVGIRRETHVHDDDGTEWTDIDEITDGRGILKWLREHG
;
A
#
# COMPACT_ATOMS: atom_id res chain seq x y z
N MET A 1 20.21 0.09 16.95
CA MET A 1 20.32 1.52 16.58
C MET A 1 20.46 2.37 17.85
N ASP A 2 20.98 3.61 17.77
CA ASP A 2 21.05 4.51 18.94
C ASP A 2 19.64 4.96 19.36
N ARG A 3 19.30 4.91 20.66
CA ARG A 3 17.93 5.25 21.13
C ARG A 3 17.51 6.67 20.74
N GLY A 4 18.46 7.59 20.69
CA GLY A 4 18.23 8.97 20.25
C GLY A 4 17.90 9.08 18.75
N ARG A 5 18.52 8.25 17.91
CA ARG A 5 18.26 8.22 16.46
C ARG A 5 16.88 7.64 16.15
N LYS A 6 16.50 6.54 16.80
CA LYS A 6 15.18 5.93 16.62
C LYS A 6 14.05 6.89 16.98
N LYS A 7 14.18 7.61 18.10
CA LYS A 7 13.17 8.59 18.52
C LYS A 7 12.97 9.68 17.47
N ARG A 8 14.07 10.24 16.94
CA ARG A 8 14.04 11.28 15.89
C ARG A 8 13.35 10.80 14.61
N LEU A 9 13.64 9.57 14.17
CA LEU A 9 12.96 8.96 13.01
C LEU A 9 11.46 8.85 13.27
N ARG A 10 11.07 8.38 14.46
CA ARG A 10 9.66 8.24 14.83
C ARG A 10 8.92 9.58 14.87
N ASP A 11 9.51 10.61 15.49
CA ASP A 11 8.93 11.96 15.56
C ASP A 11 8.79 12.59 14.16
N LYS A 12 9.69 12.26 13.23
CA LYS A 12 9.60 12.68 11.83
C LYS A 12 8.45 11.98 11.11
N ILE A 13 8.39 10.65 11.18
CA ILE A 13 7.35 9.86 10.53
C ILE A 13 5.96 10.26 11.05
N LEU A 14 5.82 10.47 12.36
CA LEU A 14 4.57 10.93 12.99
C LEU A 14 4.01 12.24 12.43
N GLN A 15 4.83 13.10 11.83
CA GLN A 15 4.36 14.35 11.22
C GLN A 15 3.65 14.11 9.88
N SER A 16 3.90 12.95 9.24
CA SER A 16 3.42 12.66 7.89
C SER A 16 2.47 11.46 7.83
N ILE A 17 2.64 10.48 8.72
CA ILE A 17 1.94 9.20 8.73
C ILE A 17 1.50 8.89 10.17
N ASP A 18 0.30 8.33 10.34
CA ASP A 18 -0.11 7.80 11.64
C ASP A 18 0.64 6.49 11.95
N ILE A 19 1.51 6.56 12.97
CA ILE A 19 2.23 5.42 13.54
C ILE A 19 1.99 5.29 15.05
N THR A 20 0.94 5.94 15.57
CA THR A 20 0.63 5.95 17.00
C THR A 20 0.25 4.56 17.51
N SER A 21 -0.51 3.80 16.71
CA SER A 21 -0.93 2.43 17.01
C SER A 21 0.08 1.36 16.57
N THR A 22 1.19 1.74 15.93
CA THR A 22 2.10 0.79 15.29
C THR A 22 3.41 0.67 16.07
N ARG A 23 3.74 -0.55 16.48
CA ARG A 23 5.04 -0.85 17.12
C ARG A 23 6.07 -1.15 16.04
N LEU A 24 6.93 -0.19 15.76
CA LEU A 24 7.98 -0.29 14.73
C LEU A 24 9.29 -0.87 15.29
N SER A 25 9.87 -1.82 14.54
CA SER A 25 11.26 -2.24 14.73
C SER A 25 12.24 -1.10 14.37
N ASP A 26 13.53 -1.30 14.62
CA ASP A 26 14.54 -0.30 14.23
C ASP A 26 14.60 -0.17 12.70
N ASP A 27 14.58 -1.30 11.99
CA ASP A 27 14.63 -1.36 10.53
C ASP A 27 13.35 -0.82 9.89
N GLU A 28 12.17 -1.18 10.39
CA GLU A 28 10.88 -0.66 9.91
C GLU A 28 10.77 0.86 10.08
N ALA A 29 11.36 1.41 11.15
CA ALA A 29 11.41 2.86 11.36
C ALA A 29 12.39 3.56 10.41
N GLN A 30 13.45 2.89 9.96
CA GLN A 30 14.36 3.45 8.96
C GLN A 30 13.69 3.41 7.57
N GLU A 31 13.11 2.26 7.20
CA GLU A 31 12.41 2.07 5.92
C GLU A 31 11.27 3.07 5.72
N LEU A 32 10.43 3.29 6.74
CA LEU A 32 9.39 4.32 6.70
C LEU A 32 9.95 5.75 6.61
N SER A 33 11.08 6.01 7.27
CA SER A 33 11.69 7.35 7.19
C SER A 33 12.23 7.62 5.79
N ASP A 34 12.90 6.64 5.19
CA ASP A 34 13.46 6.76 3.84
C ASP A 34 12.32 6.91 2.83
N PHE A 35 11.22 6.15 3.00
CA PHE A 35 10.01 6.31 2.19
C PHE A 35 9.41 7.71 2.29
N VAL A 36 9.28 8.28 3.50
CA VAL A 36 8.77 9.65 3.70
C VAL A 36 9.70 10.69 3.07
N ASP A 37 11.01 10.49 3.14
CA ASP A 37 12.01 11.38 2.55
C ASP A 37 11.92 11.43 1.02
N ASP A 38 11.73 10.28 0.38
CA ASP A 38 11.62 10.17 -1.07
C ASP A 38 10.18 10.33 -1.59
N TYR A 39 9.19 10.46 -0.70
CA TYR A 39 7.76 10.45 -1.05
C TYR A 39 7.37 11.51 -2.08
N ASP A 40 7.97 12.70 -2.00
CA ASP A 40 7.72 13.80 -2.95
C ASP A 40 8.03 13.39 -4.40
N SER A 41 8.98 12.48 -4.61
CA SER A 41 9.31 11.93 -5.94
C SER A 41 8.28 10.93 -6.45
N TYR A 42 7.51 10.32 -5.56
CA TYR A 42 6.48 9.33 -5.88
C TYR A 42 5.08 9.94 -5.94
N ALA A 43 4.83 11.08 -5.29
CA ALA A 43 3.53 11.72 -5.22
C ALA A 43 2.90 11.90 -6.62
N GLY A 44 1.64 11.49 -6.76
CA GLY A 44 0.90 11.54 -8.02
C GLY A 44 1.25 10.45 -9.03
N THR A 45 2.26 9.61 -8.77
CA THR A 45 2.57 8.46 -9.62
C THR A 45 1.66 7.27 -9.27
N SER A 46 1.37 6.45 -10.28
CA SER A 46 0.54 5.26 -10.13
C SER A 46 1.21 4.05 -10.76
N THR A 47 1.07 2.90 -10.12
CA THR A 47 1.49 1.60 -10.65
C THR A 47 0.28 0.70 -10.78
N THR A 48 0.05 0.16 -11.97
CA THR A 48 -1.03 -0.79 -12.23
C THR A 48 -0.47 -2.19 -12.45
N ARG A 49 -1.08 -3.18 -11.81
CA ARG A 49 -0.79 -4.60 -12.01
C ARG A 49 -2.07 -5.37 -12.29
N GLU A 50 -1.96 -6.31 -13.22
CA GLU A 50 -3.07 -7.21 -13.57
C GLU A 50 -2.70 -8.64 -13.21
N ARG A 51 -3.68 -9.39 -12.68
CA ARG A 51 -3.58 -10.82 -12.44
C ARG A 51 -4.84 -11.51 -12.93
N SER A 52 -4.67 -12.66 -13.56
CA SER A 52 -5.79 -13.48 -14.02
C SER A 52 -5.60 -14.93 -13.59
N TRP A 53 -6.65 -15.56 -13.07
CA TRP A 53 -6.64 -16.96 -12.65
C TRP A 53 -7.99 -17.61 -12.88
N LYS A 54 -8.02 -18.94 -12.85
CA LYS A 54 -9.26 -19.71 -12.91
C LYS A 54 -9.73 -20.01 -11.49
N ASP A 55 -11.03 -19.89 -11.29
CA ASP A 55 -11.69 -20.23 -10.03
C ASP A 55 -12.95 -21.08 -10.31
N TRP A 56 -13.52 -21.69 -9.27
CA TRP A 56 -14.64 -22.62 -9.36
C TRP A 56 -15.88 -22.09 -8.65
N SER A 57 -17.02 -22.23 -9.31
CA SER A 57 -18.36 -22.01 -8.74
C SER A 57 -19.22 -23.27 -8.93
N SER A 58 -20.42 -23.27 -8.34
CA SER A 58 -21.39 -24.37 -8.49
C SER A 58 -21.80 -24.63 -9.95
N ASP A 59 -21.72 -23.60 -10.80
CA ASP A 59 -22.10 -23.64 -12.22
C ASP A 59 -20.94 -23.94 -13.18
N GLY A 60 -19.69 -24.07 -12.68
CA GLY A 60 -18.51 -24.39 -13.49
C GLY A 60 -17.27 -23.57 -13.12
N TYR A 61 -16.25 -23.63 -13.97
CA TYR A 61 -15.07 -22.78 -13.82
C TYR A 61 -15.30 -21.43 -14.49
N TYR A 62 -14.79 -20.36 -13.88
CA TYR A 62 -14.74 -19.03 -14.45
C TYR A 62 -13.31 -18.48 -14.36
N ARG A 63 -13.01 -17.47 -15.16
CA ARG A 63 -11.76 -16.72 -15.15
C ARG A 63 -12.02 -15.38 -14.47
N ARG A 64 -11.31 -15.18 -13.38
CA ARG A 64 -11.23 -13.90 -12.68
C ARG A 64 -10.04 -13.11 -13.20
N THR A 65 -10.25 -11.82 -13.43
CA THR A 65 -9.20 -10.84 -13.73
C THR A 65 -9.26 -9.73 -12.69
N GLU A 66 -8.16 -9.53 -11.97
CA GLU A 66 -7.99 -8.50 -10.96
C GLU A 66 -6.98 -7.48 -11.47
N THR A 67 -7.39 -6.24 -11.59
CA THR A 67 -6.53 -5.10 -11.90
C THR A 67 -6.40 -4.24 -10.64
N THR A 68 -5.20 -4.19 -10.06
CA THR A 68 -4.90 -3.33 -8.93
C THR A 68 -4.09 -2.13 -9.40
N THR A 69 -4.58 -0.92 -9.14
CA THR A 69 -3.87 0.33 -9.34
C THR A 69 -3.54 0.94 -7.98
N ASP A 70 -2.25 1.04 -7.68
CA ASP A 70 -1.72 1.71 -6.50
C ASP A 70 -1.27 3.12 -6.91
N THR A 71 -1.87 4.17 -6.33
CA THR A 71 -1.57 5.58 -6.61
C THR A 71 -1.04 6.26 -5.36
N PHE A 72 0.12 6.90 -5.44
CA PHE A 72 0.65 7.72 -4.36
C PHE A 72 -0.13 9.04 -4.27
N MET A 73 -0.63 9.36 -3.09
CA MET A 73 -1.45 10.55 -2.87
C MET A 73 -0.61 11.83 -2.94
N GLU A 74 -1.19 12.89 -3.51
CA GLU A 74 -0.54 14.21 -3.62
C GLU A 74 -0.73 15.07 -2.35
N ASP A 75 -1.87 14.94 -1.66
CA ASP A 75 -2.24 15.76 -0.49
C ASP A 75 -1.86 15.10 0.85
N GLY A 76 -0.70 14.42 0.88
CA GLY A 76 -0.19 13.74 2.07
C GLY A 76 0.45 12.40 1.78
N VAL A 77 1.11 11.84 2.78
CA VAL A 77 1.83 10.57 2.64
C VAL A 77 0.87 9.39 2.77
N GLY A 78 0.62 8.70 1.65
CA GLY A 78 -0.13 7.45 1.64
C GLY A 78 -0.44 6.94 0.24
N ILE A 79 -1.06 5.77 0.16
CA ILE A 79 -1.28 5.08 -1.11
C ILE A 79 -2.77 4.77 -1.26
N ARG A 80 -3.39 5.27 -2.32
CA ARG A 80 -4.74 4.88 -2.72
C ARG A 80 -4.65 3.65 -3.60
N ARG A 81 -5.23 2.55 -3.15
CA ARG A 81 -5.30 1.28 -3.87
C ARG A 81 -6.71 1.09 -4.41
N GLU A 82 -6.82 0.97 -5.72
CA GLU A 82 -8.07 0.59 -6.40
C GLU A 82 -7.89 -0.80 -6.98
N THR A 83 -8.77 -1.73 -6.60
CA THR A 83 -8.78 -3.11 -7.12
C THR A 83 -10.07 -3.34 -7.87
N HIS A 84 -9.98 -3.47 -9.17
CA HIS A 84 -11.10 -3.83 -10.04
C HIS A 84 -11.06 -5.33 -10.34
N VAL A 85 -12.15 -6.02 -10.06
CA VAL A 85 -12.31 -7.44 -10.33
C VAL A 85 -13.38 -7.64 -11.39
N HIS A 86 -13.07 -8.45 -12.40
CA HIS A 86 -13.96 -8.82 -13.47
C HIS A 86 -13.89 -10.32 -13.75
N ASP A 87 -15.03 -10.99 -13.68
CA ASP A 87 -15.22 -12.40 -14.01
C ASP A 87 -15.84 -12.53 -15.42
N ASP A 88 -15.44 -13.56 -16.19
CA ASP A 88 -15.94 -13.73 -17.58
C ASP A 88 -17.44 -14.07 -17.67
N ASP A 89 -18.07 -14.42 -16.55
CA ASP A 89 -19.51 -14.60 -16.43
C ASP A 89 -20.30 -13.27 -16.33
N GLY A 90 -19.58 -12.14 -16.30
CA GLY A 90 -20.13 -10.79 -16.24
C GLY A 90 -20.19 -10.18 -14.85
N THR A 91 -19.68 -10.87 -13.81
CA THR A 91 -19.59 -10.30 -12.46
C THR A 91 -18.42 -9.30 -12.39
N GLU A 92 -18.68 -8.09 -11.91
CA GLU A 92 -17.63 -7.09 -11.68
C GLU A 92 -17.85 -6.30 -10.39
N TRP A 93 -16.77 -5.91 -9.74
CA TRP A 93 -16.79 -4.96 -8.63
C TRP A 93 -15.47 -4.23 -8.50
N THR A 94 -15.52 -3.09 -7.80
CA THR A 94 -14.33 -2.30 -7.49
C THR A 94 -14.25 -2.11 -5.98
N ASP A 95 -13.06 -2.35 -5.44
CA ASP A 95 -12.71 -2.08 -4.05
C ASP A 95 -11.69 -0.93 -4.03
N ILE A 96 -11.88 0.03 -3.11
CA ILE A 96 -11.00 1.18 -2.95
C ILE A 96 -10.56 1.23 -1.50
N ASP A 97 -9.26 1.24 -1.29
CA ASP A 97 -8.62 1.28 0.03
C ASP A 97 -7.60 2.43 0.07
N GLU A 98 -7.51 3.12 1.20
CA GLU A 98 -6.58 4.23 1.42
C GLU A 98 -5.60 3.86 2.52
N ILE A 99 -4.35 3.62 2.12
CA ILE A 99 -3.27 3.17 2.98
C ILE A 99 -2.51 4.39 3.48
N THR A 100 -2.95 4.95 4.61
CA THR A 100 -2.33 6.13 5.25
C THR A 100 -1.61 5.82 6.54
N ASP A 101 -1.71 4.59 7.04
CA ASP A 101 -1.08 4.17 8.28
C ASP A 101 0.30 3.53 8.03
N GLY A 102 1.21 3.67 8.99
CA GLY A 102 2.56 3.15 8.78
C GLY A 102 2.64 1.63 8.66
N ARG A 103 1.67 0.88 9.19
CA ARG A 103 1.70 -0.59 9.05
C ARG A 103 1.27 -1.00 7.65
N GLY A 104 0.25 -0.35 7.11
CA GLY A 104 -0.20 -0.53 5.73
C GLY A 104 0.89 -0.16 4.72
N ILE A 105 1.55 0.98 4.90
CA ILE A 105 2.67 1.41 4.04
C ILE A 105 3.82 0.40 4.09
N LEU A 106 4.24 -0.04 5.28
CA LEU A 106 5.27 -1.08 5.41
C LEU A 106 4.89 -2.40 4.73
N LYS A 107 3.62 -2.81 4.86
CA LYS A 107 3.13 -4.00 4.18
C LYS A 107 3.23 -3.83 2.67
N TRP A 108 2.79 -2.68 2.16
CA TRP A 108 2.85 -2.34 0.75
C TRP A 108 4.29 -2.39 0.22
N LEU A 109 5.24 -1.76 0.92
CA LEU A 109 6.66 -1.75 0.56
C LEU A 109 7.24 -3.16 0.48
N ARG A 110 6.86 -4.07 1.38
CA ARG A 110 7.30 -5.48 1.32
C ARG A 110 6.69 -6.28 0.16
N GLU A 111 5.50 -5.88 -0.29
CA GLU A 111 4.83 -6.52 -1.42
C GLU A 111 5.36 -6.02 -2.78
N HIS A 112 5.98 -4.83 -2.82
CA HIS A 112 6.34 -4.12 -4.06
C HIS A 112 7.81 -3.67 -4.17
N GLY A 113 8.62 -3.80 -3.11
CA GLY A 113 10.07 -3.53 -3.07
C GLY A 113 10.91 -4.77 -3.35
#